data_AF-A0A940F3B0-F1
#
_entry.id   AF-A0A940F3B0-F1
#
_cell.length_a   1.000
_cell.length_b   1.000
_cell.length_c   1.000
_cell.angle_alpha   90.00
_cell.angle_beta   90.00
_cell.angle_gamma   90.00
#
_symmetry.space_group_name_H-M   'P 1'
#
loop_
_entity.id
_entity.type
_entity.pdbx_description
1 polymer ?
#
loop_
_entity_poly.entity_id
_entity_poly.type
_entity_poly.pdbx_seq_one_letter_code
_entity_poly.pdbx_strand_id
1 'polypeptide(L)'
;SKAPVVTGILGRIAYANFGGVAIVTGANFGGPITVTVGTKPAAVIGKLGNSTLLVGLPRLSAGTYPLVVTSPTGSSASTPATTVKYIPLFGWGFGGFGW
;
A
#
# COMPACT_ATOMS: atom_id res chain seq x y z
N SER A 1 -9.35 16.31 -14.97
CA SER A 1 -8.88 15.01 -14.41
C SER A 1 -9.87 14.52 -13.36
N LYS A 2 -9.88 13.22 -13.06
CA LYS A 2 -10.75 12.60 -12.04
C LYS A 2 -9.90 12.07 -10.89
N ALA A 3 -10.48 11.99 -9.70
CA ALA A 3 -9.82 11.37 -8.55
C ALA A 3 -9.41 9.91 -8.84
N PRO A 4 -8.32 9.41 -8.24
CA PRO A 4 -7.88 8.03 -8.41
C PRO A 4 -8.92 7.05 -7.90
N VAL A 5 -9.08 5.93 -8.59
CA VAL A 5 -9.90 4.81 -8.12
C VAL A 5 -8.98 3.61 -7.99
N VAL A 6 -8.96 2.96 -6.83
CA VAL A 6 -8.24 1.70 -6.64
C VAL A 6 -9.27 0.57 -6.70
N THR A 7 -9.03 -0.39 -7.58
CA THR A 7 -9.91 -1.55 -7.80
C THR A 7 -9.30 -2.85 -7.30
N GLY A 8 -7.98 -2.89 -7.08
CA GLY A 8 -7.30 -4.09 -6.61
C GLY A 8 -5.89 -3.84 -6.10
N ILE A 9 -5.45 -4.76 -5.24
CA ILE A 9 -4.08 -4.80 -4.71
C ILE A 9 -3.60 -6.25 -4.79
N LEU A 10 -2.58 -6.51 -5.60
CA LEU A 10 -1.80 -7.75 -5.56
C LEU A 10 -0.63 -7.56 -4.60
N GLY A 11 -0.35 -8.55 -3.74
CA GLY A 11 0.61 -8.39 -2.65
C GLY A 11 0.06 -7.62 -1.44
N ARG A 12 -1.23 -7.81 -1.11
CA ARG A 12 -1.91 -7.18 0.05
C ARG A 12 -1.43 -7.65 1.43
N ILE A 13 -0.37 -8.44 1.49
CA ILE A 13 0.25 -8.93 2.73
C ILE A 13 1.70 -8.45 2.73
N ALA A 14 2.11 -7.79 3.81
CA ALA A 14 3.47 -7.29 4.02
C ALA A 14 4.01 -7.77 5.36
N TYR A 15 5.33 -7.73 5.52
CA TYR A 15 5.95 -8.05 6.79
C TYR A 15 6.05 -6.80 7.67
N ALA A 16 5.53 -6.89 8.89
CA ALA A 16 5.67 -5.85 9.89
C ALA A 16 7.15 -5.49 10.10
N ASN A 17 7.45 -4.22 10.29
CA ASN A 17 8.81 -3.65 10.45
C ASN A 17 9.76 -3.81 9.26
N PHE A 18 9.38 -4.53 8.19
CA PHE A 18 10.18 -4.68 6.98
C PHE A 18 9.54 -4.01 5.75
N GLY A 19 8.20 -4.02 5.67
CA GLY A 19 7.46 -3.55 4.51
C GLY A 19 7.22 -4.66 3.49
N GLY A 20 7.12 -4.29 2.22
CA GLY A 20 6.85 -5.23 1.13
C GLY A 20 6.74 -4.53 -0.21
N VAL A 21 6.23 -5.24 -1.21
CA VAL A 21 5.94 -4.71 -2.54
C VAL A 21 4.53 -5.13 -2.93
N ALA A 22 3.79 -4.21 -3.53
CA ALA A 22 2.46 -4.46 -4.05
C ALA A 22 2.28 -3.89 -5.46
N ILE A 23 1.36 -4.48 -6.22
CA ILE A 23 0.84 -3.92 -7.45
C ILE A 23 -0.54 -3.36 -7.14
N VAL A 24 -0.73 -2.07 -7.36
CA VAL A 24 -2.01 -1.38 -7.16
C VAL A 24 -2.65 -1.14 -8.53
N THR A 25 -3.83 -1.70 -8.74
CA THR A 25 -4.60 -1.54 -9.99
C THR A 25 -5.79 -0.63 -9.78
N GLY A 26 -6.18 0.09 -10.83
CA GLY A 26 -7.21 1.09 -10.73
C GLY A 26 -7.37 1.94 -11.98
N ALA A 27 -7.80 3.18 -11.78
CA ALA A 27 -8.01 4.16 -12.83
C ALA A 27 -7.54 5.55 -12.40
N ASN A 28 -7.28 6.41 -13.39
CA ASN A 28 -6.91 7.82 -13.23
C ASN A 28 -5.54 8.04 -12.57
N PHE A 29 -4.59 7.13 -12.74
CA PHE A 29 -3.23 7.29 -12.21
C PHE A 29 -2.33 8.14 -13.11
N GLY A 30 -2.83 8.65 -14.24
CA GLY A 30 -2.06 9.31 -15.30
C GLY A 30 -1.34 10.61 -14.91
N GLY A 31 -1.77 11.31 -13.86
CA GLY A 31 -1.09 12.50 -13.34
C GLY A 31 -0.02 12.21 -12.27
N PRO A 32 0.49 13.27 -11.62
CA PRO A 32 1.23 13.15 -10.36
C PRO A 32 0.37 12.48 -9.29
N ILE A 33 0.96 11.55 -8.57
CA ILE A 33 0.28 10.77 -7.52
C ILE A 33 1.20 10.56 -6.32
N THR A 34 0.60 10.44 -5.16
CA THR A 34 1.24 9.94 -3.94
C THR A 34 0.47 8.74 -3.42
N VAL A 35 1.16 7.85 -2.72
CA VAL A 35 0.54 6.67 -2.11
C VAL A 35 0.87 6.66 -0.63
N THR A 36 -0.13 6.38 0.20
CA THR A 36 0.06 6.14 1.63
C THR A 36 -0.49 4.78 2.02
N VAL A 37 0.08 4.21 3.08
CA VAL A 37 -0.47 3.04 3.77
C VAL A 37 -0.65 3.42 5.24
N GLY A 38 -1.90 3.49 5.69
CA GLY A 38 -2.27 4.19 6.91
C GLY A 38 -1.85 5.66 6.80
N THR A 39 -0.99 6.11 7.71
CA THR A 39 -0.44 7.48 7.73
C THR A 39 0.98 7.57 7.17
N LYS A 40 1.58 6.46 6.73
CA LYS A 40 2.96 6.42 6.23
C LYS A 40 3.01 6.55 4.71
N PRO A 41 3.91 7.37 4.15
CA PRO A 41 4.17 7.40 2.72
C PRO A 41 4.66 6.03 2.23
N ALA A 42 4.12 5.58 1.10
CA ALA A 42 4.59 4.44 0.35
C ALA A 42 5.34 4.92 -0.89
N ALA A 43 6.37 4.18 -1.30
CA ALA A 43 7.16 4.53 -2.48
C ALA A 43 6.42 4.11 -3.76
N VAL A 44 6.25 5.02 -4.72
CA VAL A 44 5.83 4.63 -6.07
C VAL A 44 7.09 4.27 -6.85
N ILE A 45 7.38 2.98 -6.95
CA ILE A 45 8.57 2.45 -7.64
C ILE A 45 8.41 2.59 -9.14
N GLY A 46 7.19 2.39 -9.65
CA GLY A 46 6.89 2.50 -11.06
C GLY A 46 5.43 2.75 -11.33
N LYS A 47 5.14 3.36 -12.48
CA LYS A 47 3.79 3.60 -12.98
C LYS A 47 3.67 2.96 -14.35
N LEU A 48 2.88 1.90 -14.42
CA LEU A 48 2.68 1.09 -15.61
C LEU A 48 1.39 1.57 -16.28
N GLY A 49 1.52 2.62 -17.08
CA GLY A 49 0.37 3.31 -17.70
C GLY A 49 -0.48 4.09 -16.70
N ASN A 50 -1.78 4.23 -17.01
CA ASN A 50 -2.71 5.10 -16.26
C ASN A 50 -3.57 4.34 -15.24
N SER A 51 -3.33 3.06 -15.05
CA SER A 51 -4.16 2.15 -14.26
C SER A 51 -3.39 1.23 -13.31
N THR A 52 -2.06 1.21 -13.37
CA THR A 52 -1.25 0.27 -12.58
C THR A 52 -0.04 0.96 -11.96
N LEU A 53 0.19 0.71 -10.67
CA LEU A 53 1.36 1.18 -9.91
C LEU A 53 2.11 0.00 -9.31
N LEU A 54 3.43 0.05 -9.37
CA LEU A 54 4.31 -0.76 -8.54
C LEU A 54 4.67 0.06 -7.30
N VAL A 55 4.29 -0.43 -6.12
CA VAL A 55 4.39 0.31 -4.86
C VAL A 55 5.26 -0.45 -3.86
N GLY A 56 6.25 0.24 -3.30
CA GLY A 56 7.00 -0.20 -2.14
C GLY A 56 6.25 0.15 -0.86
N LEU A 57 5.80 -0.88 -0.14
CA LEU A 57 5.04 -0.75 1.09
C LEU A 57 5.99 -0.37 2.26
N PRO A 58 5.64 0.65 3.06
CA PRO A 58 6.51 1.13 4.13
C PRO A 58 6.57 0.15 5.30
N ARG A 59 7.52 0.38 6.21
CA ARG A 59 7.59 -0.35 7.48
C ARG A 59 6.48 0.13 8.41
N LEU A 60 5.63 -0.79 8.84
CA LEU A 60 4.55 -0.56 9.81
C LEU A 60 4.52 -1.68 10.84
N SER A 61 3.92 -1.42 12.01
CA SER A 61 3.58 -2.46 12.99
C SER A 61 2.58 -3.47 12.40
N ALA A 62 2.44 -4.63 13.02
CA ALA A 62 1.43 -5.60 12.63
C ALA A 62 0.02 -4.99 12.75
N GLY A 63 -0.84 -5.28 11.77
CA GLY A 63 -2.16 -4.66 11.68
C GLY A 63 -2.67 -4.58 10.25
N THR A 64 -3.88 -4.04 10.06
CA THR A 64 -4.47 -3.81 8.74
C THR A 64 -4.61 -2.31 8.52
N TYR A 65 -4.07 -1.81 7.41
CA TYR A 65 -4.03 -0.38 7.10
C TYR A 65 -4.62 -0.11 5.72
N PRO A 66 -5.34 1.02 5.55
CA PRO A 66 -5.83 1.42 4.23
C PRO A 66 -4.67 1.87 3.34
N LEU A 67 -4.68 1.48 2.07
CA LEU A 67 -3.85 2.03 1.02
C LEU A 67 -4.66 3.09 0.26
N VAL A 68 -4.12 4.30 0.19
CA VAL A 68 -4.78 5.44 -0.47
C VAL A 68 -3.86 6.01 -1.53
N VAL A 69 -4.41 6.18 -2.73
CA VAL A 69 -3.75 6.89 -3.84
C VAL A 69 -4.34 8.30 -3.90
N THR A 70 -3.49 9.31 -3.82
CA THR A 70 -3.89 10.73 -3.85
C THR A 70 -3.31 11.40 -5.09
N SER A 71 -4.13 12.24 -5.70
CA SER A 71 -3.77 13.14 -6.80
C SER A 71 -4.21 14.57 -6.45
N PRO A 72 -3.82 15.59 -7.23
CA PRO A 72 -4.35 16.95 -7.06
C PRO A 72 -5.89 17.04 -7.17
N THR A 73 -6.53 16.08 -7.84
CA THR A 73 -8.00 16.03 -7.98
C THR A 73 -8.72 15.30 -6.85
N GLY A 74 -7.99 14.79 -5.86
CA GLY A 74 -8.53 14.06 -4.72
C GLY A 74 -7.89 12.70 -4.50
N SER A 75 -8.45 11.95 -3.55
CA SER A 75 -7.95 10.65 -3.09
C SER A 75 -8.91 9.52 -3.44
N SER A 76 -8.36 8.32 -3.60
CA SER A 76 -9.15 7.09 -3.72
C SER A 76 -9.93 6.79 -2.44
N ALA A 77 -11.10 6.18 -2.59
CA ALA A 77 -11.87 5.67 -1.46
C ALA A 77 -11.09 4.59 -0.69
N SER A 78 -11.25 4.59 0.63
CA SER A 78 -10.79 3.50 1.49
C SER A 78 -11.90 2.47 1.65
N THR A 79 -11.67 1.25 1.17
CA THR A 79 -12.61 0.12 1.27
C THR A 79 -11.87 -1.11 1.78
N PRO A 80 -12.56 -2.17 2.23
CA PRO A 80 -11.88 -3.41 2.63
C PRO A 80 -10.96 -3.99 1.55
N ALA A 81 -11.30 -3.81 0.27
CA ALA A 81 -10.51 -4.26 -0.87
C ALA A 81 -9.21 -3.45 -1.08
N THR A 82 -9.10 -2.26 -0.50
CA THR A 82 -7.93 -1.37 -0.59
C THR A 82 -7.09 -1.37 0.68
N THR A 83 -7.18 -2.42 1.50
CA THR A 83 -6.37 -2.57 2.72
C THR A 83 -5.18 -3.50 2.52
N VAL A 84 -4.11 -3.24 3.28
CA VAL A 84 -2.89 -4.05 3.34
C VAL A 84 -2.73 -4.60 4.76
N LYS A 85 -2.50 -5.90 4.88
CA LYS A 85 -2.27 -6.60 6.16
C LYS A 85 -0.78 -6.76 6.41
N TYR A 86 -0.31 -6.26 7.54
CA TYR A 86 1.04 -6.45 8.05
C TYR A 86 1.06 -7.58 9.06
N ILE A 87 1.85 -8.61 8.77
CA ILE A 87 2.03 -9.78 9.64
C ILE A 87 3.42 -9.75 10.29
N PRO A 88 3.55 -10.22 11.55
CA PRO A 88 4.86 -10.39 12.15
C PRO A 88 5.71 -11.38 11.33
N LEU A 89 6.99 -11.06 11.12
CA LEU A 89 7.92 -11.95 10.42
C LEU A 89 8.20 -13.24 11.24
N PHE A 90 8.12 -13.18 12.57
CA PHE A 90 8.52 -14.28 13.48
C PHE A 90 7.36 -14.83 14.33
N GLY A 91 6.11 -14.71 13.86
CA GLY A 91 4.91 -15.04 14.63
C GLY A 91 4.62 -16.52 14.89
N TRP A 92 5.50 -17.45 14.49
CA TRP A 92 5.42 -18.87 14.81
C TRP A 92 6.84 -19.40 15.11
N GLY A 93 7.24 -19.41 16.39
CA GLY A 93 8.37 -20.25 16.85
C GLY A 93 9.68 -19.58 17.30
N PHE A 94 9.84 -18.25 17.24
CA PHE A 94 11.01 -17.56 17.83
C PHE A 94 10.59 -16.52 18.86
N GLY A 95 9.90 -16.97 19.90
CA GLY A 95 9.81 -16.20 21.14
C GLY A 95 11.18 -16.16 21.80
N GLY A 96 11.87 -15.02 21.69
CA GLY A 96 13.08 -14.76 22.47
C GLY A 96 14.23 -14.18 21.66
N PHE A 97 14.15 -12.90 21.31
CA PHE A 97 15.34 -12.04 21.37
C PHE A 97 14.88 -10.68 21.92
N GLY A 98 15.22 -10.47 23.19
CA GLY A 98 15.06 -9.21 23.87
C GLY A 98 16.01 -8.15 23.32
N TRP A 99 15.60 -6.90 23.50
CA TRP A 99 16.49 -5.76 23.69
C TRP A 99 16.17 -5.17 25.05
#